data_AF-A0AA88Z290-F1
#
_entry.id   AF-A0AA88Z290-F1
#
_cell.length_a   1.000
_cell.length_b   1.000
_cell.length_c   1.000
_cell.angle_alpha   90.00
_cell.angle_beta   90.00
_cell.angle_gamma   90.00
#
_symmetry.space_group_name_H-M   'P 1'
#
loop_
_entity.id
_entity.type
_entity.pdbx_description
1 polymer ?
#
loop_
_entity_poly.entity_id
_entity_poly.type
_entity_poly.pdbx_seq_one_letter_code
_entity_poly.pdbx_strand_id
1 'polypeptide(L)'
;MIPVVDGLKGFPEAIDTVLPETTVQTCIVHLIWNSLEFASWKDGKLVAATLKEVYQAPSAEAAAVALEAFDTSPWSTKYPPIAALWRQAWDQMILFYAFAPDIRKIVYTTNAI
;
A
#
# COMPACT_ATOMS: atom_id res chain seq x y z
N MET A 1 -0.27 1.13 20.12
CA MET A 1 0.10 -0.11 19.41
C MET A 1 -0.56 -0.02 18.05
N ILE A 2 0.16 -0.13 16.93
CA ILE A 2 -0.42 -0.10 15.58
C ILE A 2 -0.47 -1.55 15.09
N PRO A 3 -1.64 -2.22 15.11
CA PRO A 3 -1.80 -3.52 14.50
C PRO A 3 -1.82 -3.33 12.99
N VAL A 4 -0.89 -3.99 12.34
CA VAL A 4 -0.94 -4.24 10.91
C VAL A 4 -1.93 -5.38 10.72
N VAL A 5 -3.00 -5.13 9.97
CA VAL A 5 -4.08 -6.09 9.81
C VAL A 5 -4.03 -6.59 8.37
N ASP A 6 -3.82 -7.89 8.21
CA ASP A 6 -4.06 -8.57 6.95
C ASP A 6 -5.53 -8.45 6.60
N GLY A 7 -5.82 -8.21 5.30
CA GLY A 7 -7.12 -7.85 4.74
C GLY A 7 -8.29 -8.83 4.96
N LEU A 8 -8.55 -9.19 6.21
CA LEU A 8 -9.70 -9.91 6.71
C LEU A 8 -10.90 -8.95 6.70
N LYS A 9 -11.85 -9.20 5.80
CA LYS A 9 -13.13 -8.48 5.78
C LYS A 9 -13.81 -8.58 7.16
N GLY A 10 -14.19 -7.43 7.74
CA GLY A 10 -14.89 -7.34 9.03
C GLY A 10 -14.00 -7.13 10.26
N PHE A 11 -12.67 -7.21 10.11
CA PHE A 11 -11.73 -7.01 11.20
C PHE A 11 -11.46 -5.54 11.57
N PRO A 12 -11.44 -4.58 10.60
CA PRO A 12 -11.29 -3.17 10.92
C PRO A 12 -12.43 -2.63 11.80
N GLU A 13 -13.67 -3.01 11.49
CA GLU A 13 -14.84 -2.58 12.29
C GLU A 13 -14.81 -3.17 13.72
N ALA A 14 -14.30 -4.40 13.86
CA ALA A 14 -14.16 -5.04 15.16
C ALA A 14 -13.07 -4.41 16.04
N ILE A 15 -11.95 -3.96 15.45
CA ILE A 15 -10.86 -3.31 16.20
C ILE A 15 -11.26 -1.90 16.66
N ASP A 16 -11.93 -1.10 15.83
CA ASP A 16 -12.40 0.24 16.21
C ASP A 16 -13.36 0.20 17.41
N THR A 17 -14.12 -0.89 17.54
CA THR A 17 -15.08 -1.08 18.64
C THR A 17 -14.39 -1.42 19.97
N VAL A 18 -13.22 -2.07 19.92
CA VAL A 18 -12.52 -2.62 21.11
C VAL A 18 -11.29 -1.77 21.49
N LEU A 19 -10.70 -1.07 20.53
CA LEU A 19 -9.49 -0.25 20.67
C LEU A 19 -9.59 1.01 19.77
N PRO A 20 -10.43 2.01 20.11
CA PRO A 20 -10.75 3.15 19.25
C PRO A 20 -9.58 4.10 18.93
N GLU A 21 -8.41 3.91 19.55
CA GLU A 21 -7.18 4.67 19.25
C GLU A 21 -6.25 3.93 18.27
N THR A 22 -6.74 2.90 17.59
CA THR A 22 -5.91 1.94 16.88
C THR A 22 -6.10 2.02 15.38
N THR A 23 -5.17 2.67 14.69
CA THR A 23 -5.13 2.70 13.23
C THR A 23 -4.90 1.30 12.68
N VAL A 24 -5.88 0.80 11.93
CA VAL A 24 -5.76 -0.39 11.08
C VAL A 24 -4.94 -0.01 9.85
N GLN A 25 -3.72 -0.56 9.74
CA GLN A 25 -2.87 -0.34 8.58
C GLN A 25 -2.88 -1.60 7.70
N THR A 26 -3.38 -1.48 6.46
CA THR A 26 -3.03 -2.47 5.41
C THR A 26 -1.51 -2.40 5.23
N CYS A 27 -0.80 -3.50 5.50
CA CYS A 27 0.64 -3.54 5.30
C CYS A 27 0.96 -3.18 3.84
N ILE A 28 1.87 -2.25 3.64
CA ILE A 28 2.30 -1.87 2.28
C ILE A 28 2.92 -3.05 1.54
N VAL A 29 3.52 -4.01 2.27
CA VAL A 29 4.03 -5.26 1.71
C VAL A 29 2.89 -6.12 1.16
N HIS A 30 1.81 -6.30 1.91
CA HIS A 30 0.63 -7.03 1.45
C HIS A 30 -0.08 -6.31 0.30
N LEU A 31 -0.11 -4.97 0.32
CA LEU A 31 -0.62 -4.18 -0.80
C LEU A 31 0.18 -4.44 -2.09
N ILE A 32 1.50 -4.52 -1.99
CA ILE A 32 2.38 -4.87 -3.12
C ILE A 32 2.15 -6.32 -3.55
N TRP A 33 2.13 -7.29 -2.64
CA TRP A 33 1.91 -8.70 -3.00
C TRP A 33 0.57 -8.91 -3.70
N ASN A 34 -0.52 -8.38 -3.15
CA ASN A 34 -1.84 -8.43 -3.79
C ASN A 34 -1.84 -7.77 -5.17
N SER A 35 -1.06 -6.70 -5.36
CA SER A 35 -0.90 -6.08 -6.68
C SER A 35 -0.21 -7.00 -7.69
N LEU A 36 0.81 -7.73 -7.24
CA LEU A 36 1.59 -8.65 -8.07
C LEU A 36 0.83 -9.92 -8.42
N GLU A 37 -0.20 -10.31 -7.67
CA GLU A 37 -1.10 -11.43 -8.03
C GLU A 37 -1.83 -11.19 -9.36
N PHE A 38 -2.10 -9.92 -9.71
CA PHE A 38 -2.70 -9.57 -11.00
C PHE A 38 -1.70 -9.50 -12.15
N ALA A 39 -0.41 -9.33 -11.83
CA ALA A 39 0.63 -9.13 -12.83
C ALA A 39 1.16 -10.47 -13.35
N SER A 40 1.42 -10.56 -14.66
CA SER A 40 2.13 -11.73 -15.20
C SER A 40 3.55 -11.80 -14.64
N TRP A 41 4.12 -13.00 -14.54
CA TRP A 41 5.50 -13.21 -14.06
C TRP A 41 6.54 -12.35 -14.80
N LYS A 42 6.35 -12.14 -16.11
CA LYS A 42 7.24 -11.31 -16.94
C LYS A 42 7.21 -9.83 -16.56
N ASP A 43 6.05 -9.35 -16.13
CA ASP A 43 5.83 -7.92 -15.83
C ASP A 43 5.97 -7.60 -14.35
N GLY A 44 5.83 -8.59 -13.46
CA GLY A 44 5.77 -8.37 -12.01
C GLY A 44 6.94 -7.54 -11.47
N LYS A 45 8.16 -7.74 -11.97
CA LYS A 45 9.32 -6.95 -11.58
C LYS A 45 9.19 -5.47 -11.96
N LEU A 46 8.64 -5.18 -13.15
CA LEU A 46 8.47 -3.81 -13.62
C LEU A 46 7.31 -3.12 -12.91
N VAL A 47 6.20 -3.83 -12.72
CA VAL A 47 5.06 -3.34 -11.94
C VAL A 47 5.49 -3.00 -10.51
N ALA A 48 6.23 -3.89 -9.84
CA ALA A 48 6.77 -3.64 -8.50
C ALA A 48 7.68 -2.41 -8.47
N ALA A 49 8.54 -2.23 -9.49
CA ALA A 49 9.41 -1.07 -9.59
C ALA A 49 8.62 0.24 -9.77
N THR A 50 7.52 0.23 -10.53
CA THR A 50 6.66 1.41 -10.66
C THR A 50 5.89 1.70 -9.36
N LEU A 51 5.37 0.68 -8.69
CA LEU A 51 4.69 0.84 -7.39
C LEU A 51 5.64 1.35 -6.29
N LYS A 52 6.94 1.04 -6.41
CA LYS A 52 7.99 1.53 -5.51
C LYS A 52 8.09 3.06 -5.46
N GLU A 53 7.87 3.72 -6.59
CA GLU A 53 7.85 5.18 -6.64
C GLU A 53 6.72 5.77 -5.78
N VAL A 54 5.63 5.03 -5.60
CA VAL A 54 4.54 5.43 -4.71
C VAL A 54 4.99 5.31 -3.26
N TYR A 55 5.28 4.09 -2.79
CA TYR A 55 5.55 3.85 -1.37
C TYR A 55 6.91 4.36 -0.86
N GLN A 56 7.84 4.71 -1.75
CA GLN A 56 9.10 5.36 -1.36
C GLN A 56 9.10 6.87 -1.55
N ALA A 57 7.98 7.46 -1.97
CA ALA A 57 7.87 8.90 -2.12
C ALA A 57 8.23 9.65 -0.80
N PRO A 58 8.79 10.86 -0.90
CA PRO A 58 9.23 11.62 0.28
C PRO A 58 8.03 12.07 1.16
N SER A 59 6.88 12.32 0.56
CA SER A 59 5.67 12.78 1.25
C SER A 59 4.40 12.15 0.65
N ALA A 60 3.27 12.34 1.35
CA ALA A 60 1.96 11.91 0.90
C ALA A 60 1.55 12.56 -0.43
N GLU A 61 1.87 13.85 -0.62
CA GLU A 61 1.58 14.60 -1.83
C GLU A 61 2.38 14.04 -3.01
N ALA A 62 3.67 13.75 -2.79
CA ALA A 62 4.52 13.13 -3.81
C ALA A 62 4.04 11.71 -4.15
N ALA A 63 3.56 10.96 -3.15
CA ALA A 63 2.97 9.65 -3.34
C ALA A 63 1.68 9.71 -4.16
N ALA A 64 0.85 10.73 -3.95
CA ALA A 64 -0.40 10.92 -4.70
C ALA A 64 -0.09 11.15 -6.19
N VAL A 65 0.89 12.01 -6.47
CA VAL A 65 1.38 12.23 -7.84
C VAL A 65 1.94 10.95 -8.46
N ALA A 66 2.72 10.17 -7.70
CA ALA A 66 3.23 8.89 -8.17
C ALA A 66 2.11 7.87 -8.45
N LEU A 67 1.06 7.86 -7.62
CA LEU A 67 -0.10 6.99 -7.82
C LEU A 67 -0.91 7.41 -9.06
N GLU A 68 -1.09 8.71 -9.30
CA GLU A 68 -1.68 9.21 -10.56
C GLU A 68 -0.82 8.85 -11.77
N ALA A 69 0.50 8.94 -11.67
CA ALA A 69 1.41 8.52 -12.72
C ALA A 69 1.31 7.01 -12.98
N PHE A 70 1.15 6.19 -11.94
CA PHE A 70 0.88 4.76 -12.10
C PHE A 70 -0.48 4.52 -12.80
N ASP A 71 -1.52 5.23 -12.39
CA ASP A 71 -2.87 5.05 -12.94
C ASP A 71 -3.01 5.50 -14.40
N THR A 72 -2.20 6.46 -14.83
CA THR A 72 -2.14 6.88 -16.24
C THR A 72 -1.16 6.05 -17.07
N SER A 73 -0.41 5.14 -16.44
CA SER A 73 0.58 4.30 -17.11
C SER A 73 -0.07 3.14 -17.88
N PRO A 74 0.67 2.51 -18.82
CA PRO A 74 0.23 1.28 -19.47
C PRO A 74 -0.08 0.14 -18.50
N TRP A 75 0.46 0.17 -17.27
CA TRP A 75 0.16 -0.83 -16.25
C TRP A 75 -1.27 -0.74 -15.76
N SER A 76 -1.86 0.45 -15.63
CA SER A 76 -3.28 0.58 -15.24
C SER A 76 -4.21 0.07 -16.35
N THR A 77 -3.87 0.29 -17.62
CA THR A 77 -4.64 -0.29 -18.74
C THR A 77 -4.54 -1.81 -18.78
N LYS A 78 -3.34 -2.35 -18.55
CA LYS A 78 -3.09 -3.80 -18.61
C LYS A 78 -3.58 -4.56 -17.38
N TYR A 79 -3.48 -3.92 -16.21
CA TYR A 79 -3.83 -4.47 -14.90
C TYR A 79 -4.70 -3.47 -14.10
N PRO A 80 -5.93 -3.16 -14.56
CA PRO A 80 -6.80 -2.18 -13.91
C PRO A 80 -7.05 -2.38 -12.40
N PRO A 81 -7.15 -3.64 -11.89
CA PRO A 81 -7.35 -3.87 -10.46
C PRO A 81 -6.25 -3.28 -9.57
N ILE A 82 -5.02 -3.13 -10.08
CA ILE A 82 -3.90 -2.65 -9.26
C ILE A 82 -4.12 -1.19 -8.85
N ALA A 83 -4.41 -0.29 -9.78
CA ALA A 83 -4.64 1.11 -9.44
C ALA A 83 -5.88 1.28 -8.53
N ALA A 84 -6.93 0.49 -8.75
CA ALA A 84 -8.11 0.48 -7.89
C ALA A 84 -7.79 0.04 -6.46
N LEU A 85 -6.98 -1.01 -6.28
CA LEU A 85 -6.54 -1.52 -4.99
C LEU A 85 -5.78 -0.45 -4.19
N TRP A 86 -4.85 0.26 -4.84
CA TRP A 86 -4.06 1.32 -4.19
C TRP A 86 -4.90 2.53 -3.81
N ARG A 87 -5.89 2.89 -4.64
CA ARG A 87 -6.85 3.96 -4.31
C ARG A 87 -7.75 3.60 -3.13
N GLN A 88 -8.23 2.36 -3.08
CA GLN A 88 -9.03 1.88 -1.95
C GLN A 88 -8.23 1.88 -0.64
N ALA A 89 -6.94 1.60 -0.70
CA ALA A 89 -6.05 1.62 0.45
C ALA A 89 -5.49 3.02 0.78
N TRP A 90 -5.83 4.07 0.01
CA TRP A 90 -5.15 5.37 0.08
C TRP A 90 -5.20 6.02 1.47
N ASP A 91 -6.36 6.00 2.13
CA ASP A 91 -6.53 6.60 3.46
C ASP A 91 -5.72 5.90 4.56
N GLN A 92 -5.40 4.62 4.38
CA GLN A 92 -4.49 3.90 5.27
C GLN A 92 -3.02 4.11 4.87
N MET A 93 -2.77 4.25 3.57
CA MET A 93 -1.44 4.49 3.02
C MET A 93 -0.91 5.88 3.39
N ILE A 94 -1.76 6.91 3.44
CA ILE A 94 -1.30 8.28 3.76
C ILE A 94 -0.68 8.36 5.15
N LEU A 95 -1.17 7.57 6.11
CA LEU A 95 -0.66 7.51 7.49
C LEU A 95 0.77 6.95 7.55
N PHE A 96 1.18 6.13 6.57
CA PHE A 96 2.56 5.66 6.46
C PHE A 96 3.56 6.82 6.26
N TYR A 97 3.14 7.93 5.66
CA TYR A 97 4.00 9.09 5.48
C TYR A 97 4.17 9.94 6.75
N ALA A 98 3.39 9.69 7.81
CA ALA A 98 3.64 10.32 9.11
C ALA A 98 4.94 9.83 9.77
N PHE A 99 5.44 8.65 9.40
CA PHE A 99 6.71 8.12 9.88
C PHE A 99 7.90 8.77 9.16
N ALA A 100 9.03 8.92 9.86
CA ALA A 100 10.29 9.32 9.24
C ALA A 100 10.78 8.25 8.23
N PRO A 101 11.53 8.62 7.17
CA PRO A 101 11.96 7.67 6.13
C PRO A 101 12.67 6.41 6.64
N ASP A 102 13.50 6.53 7.69
CA ASP A 102 14.18 5.36 8.27
C ASP A 102 13.22 4.39 8.96
N ILE A 103 12.15 4.92 9.58
CA ILE A 103 11.08 4.12 10.19
C ILE A 103 10.20 3.50 9.10
N ARG A 104 9.87 4.25 8.05
CA ARG A 104 9.16 3.72 6.86
C ARG A 104 9.86 2.50 6.29
N LYS A 105 11.20 2.56 6.16
CA LYS A 105 12.02 1.44 5.70
C LYS A 105 11.82 0.21 6.54
N ILE A 106 11.88 0.33 7.87
CA ILE A 106 11.62 -0.78 8.78
C ILE A 106 10.22 -1.34 8.56
N VAL A 107 9.20 -0.50 8.40
CA VAL A 107 7.80 -0.93 8.21
C VAL A 107 7.61 -1.76 6.93
N TYR A 108 8.25 -1.41 5.81
CA TYR A 108 8.11 -2.17 4.56
C TYR A 108 9.19 -3.24 4.32
N THR A 109 10.22 -3.33 5.17
CA THR A 109 11.22 -4.41 5.10
C THR A 109 11.06 -5.46 6.20
N THR A 110 10.39 -5.12 7.30
CA THR A 110 10.21 -6.00 8.46
C THR A 110 8.82 -6.63 8.37
N ASN A 111 8.62 -7.49 7.38
CA ASN A 111 7.46 -8.38 7.36
C ASN A 111 7.72 -9.48 8.40
N ALA A 112 7.22 -9.29 9.62
CA ALA A 112 6.99 -10.40 10.52
C ALA A 112 5.61 -10.95 10.18
N ILE A 113 5.60 -11.86 9.19
CA ILE A 113 4.45 -12.65 8.68
C ILE A 113 3.70 -11.94 7.55
#